data_AF-A0A2E5XA42-F1
#
_entry.id   AF-A0A2E5XA42-F1
#
_cell.length_a   1.000
_cell.length_b   1.000
_cell.length_c   1.000
_cell.angle_alpha   90.00
_cell.angle_beta   90.00
_cell.angle_gamma   90.00
#
_symmetry.space_group_name_H-M   'P 1'
#
loop_
_entity.id
_entity.type
_entity.pdbx_description
1 polymer ?
#
loop_
_entity_poly.entity_id
_entity_poly.type
_entity_poly.pdbx_seq_one_letter_code
_entity_poly.pdbx_strand_id
1 'polypeptide(L)'
;VEAGIASPGVFGFIGNGSRPAELSLLRQKVGGKKLIWTPGVNLAVGDGEMGQRYGDPGEAIHAGSDGIIVGSGIYKAESPGDVAKAYADISWGALLGRGGA
;
A
#
# COMPACT_ATOMS: atom_id res chain seq x y z
N VAL A 1 -19.08 24.31 -0.82
CA VAL A 1 -18.99 23.65 -2.13
C VAL A 1 -19.94 22.46 -2.11
N GLU A 2 -21.12 22.59 -2.73
CA GLU A 2 -22.04 21.47 -3.00
C GLU A 2 -21.58 20.77 -4.29
N ALA A 3 -20.48 20.02 -4.21
CA ALA A 3 -20.02 19.25 -5.36
C ALA A 3 -19.76 17.81 -4.93
N GLY A 4 -20.73 16.94 -5.24
CA GLY A 4 -20.62 15.50 -5.07
C GLY A 4 -21.97 14.82 -5.32
N ILE A 5 -21.98 13.78 -6.15
CA ILE A 5 -23.12 12.87 -6.28
C ILE A 5 -22.90 11.68 -5.34
N ALA A 6 -23.94 11.23 -4.64
CA ALA A 6 -23.86 9.97 -3.92
C ALA A 6 -23.69 8.83 -4.95
N SER A 7 -22.67 8.00 -4.77
CA SER A 7 -22.38 6.85 -5.63
C SER A 7 -22.29 5.60 -4.77
N PRO A 8 -22.82 4.45 -5.22
CA PRO A 8 -22.58 3.16 -4.57
C PRO A 8 -21.13 2.67 -4.76
N GLY A 9 -20.35 3.31 -5.64
CA GLY A 9 -18.95 2.97 -5.88
C GLY A 9 -18.02 3.42 -4.74
N VAL A 10 -16.98 2.63 -4.49
CA VAL A 10 -15.92 3.01 -3.55
C VAL A 10 -14.92 3.92 -4.28
N PHE A 11 -14.69 5.10 -3.72
CA PHE A 11 -13.68 6.04 -4.22
C PHE A 11 -12.39 5.92 -3.39
N GLY A 12 -11.24 5.96 -4.05
CA GLY A 12 -9.94 5.82 -3.42
C GLY A 12 -8.82 6.51 -4.18
N PHE A 13 -7.61 6.44 -3.61
CA PHE A 13 -6.41 7.10 -4.10
C PHE A 13 -5.27 6.10 -4.27
N ILE A 14 -4.32 6.45 -5.12
CA ILE A 14 -3.05 5.77 -5.24
C ILE A 14 -2.00 6.55 -4.43
N GLY A 15 -1.38 5.88 -3.46
CA GLY A 15 -0.31 6.44 -2.63
C GLY A 15 1.03 5.79 -2.96
N ASN A 16 2.11 6.57 -3.02
CA ASN A 16 3.43 6.04 -3.39
C ASN A 16 4.09 5.30 -2.22
N GLY A 17 4.35 3.99 -2.37
CA GLY A 17 4.96 3.15 -1.33
C GLY A 17 6.38 3.54 -0.96
N SER A 18 7.14 4.17 -1.87
CA SER A 18 8.50 4.65 -1.61
C SER A 18 8.58 5.91 -0.74
N ARG A 19 7.43 6.50 -0.39
CA ARG A 19 7.31 7.77 0.34
C ARG A 19 6.31 7.66 1.50
N PRO A 20 6.63 6.93 2.59
CA PRO A 20 5.69 6.71 3.70
C PRO A 20 5.23 8.01 4.39
N ALA A 21 6.08 9.04 4.44
CA ALA A 21 5.68 10.35 4.97
C ALA A 21 4.59 11.02 4.11
N GLU A 22 4.71 10.97 2.78
CA GLU A 22 3.71 11.51 1.85
C GLU A 22 2.42 10.69 1.89
N LEU A 23 2.53 9.37 2.08
CA LEU A 23 1.39 8.47 2.26
C LEU A 23 0.61 8.78 3.54
N SER A 24 1.31 9.08 4.63
CA SER A 24 0.69 9.54 5.90
C SER A 24 -0.05 10.86 5.72
N LEU A 25 0.55 11.82 5.00
CA LEU A 25 -0.11 13.07 4.65
C LEU A 25 -1.34 12.86 3.76
N LEU A 26 -1.28 11.92 2.82
CA LEU A 26 -2.42 11.54 1.99
C LEU A 26 -3.55 10.99 2.87
N ARG A 27 -3.27 10.04 3.77
CA ARG A 27 -4.26 9.50 4.71
C ARG A 27 -4.92 10.60 5.54
N GLN A 28 -4.15 11.54 6.08
CA GLN A 28 -4.69 12.69 6.82
C GLN A 28 -5.63 13.56 5.96
N LYS A 29 -5.30 13.78 4.69
CA LYS A 29 -6.12 14.59 3.77
C LYS A 29 -7.42 13.90 3.34
N VAL A 30 -7.39 12.58 3.14
CA VAL A 30 -8.52 11.85 2.55
C VAL A 30 -9.48 11.26 3.58
N GLY A 31 -9.02 11.13 4.84
CA GLY A 31 -9.76 10.59 5.97
C GLY A 31 -9.87 9.06 5.94
N GLY A 32 -10.56 8.47 6.93
CA GLY A 32 -10.67 7.00 7.07
C GLY A 32 -11.66 6.32 6.13
N LYS A 33 -12.48 7.07 5.38
CA LYS A 33 -13.56 6.49 4.56
C LYS A 33 -13.15 6.16 3.11
N LYS A 34 -12.02 6.69 2.65
CA LYS A 34 -11.57 6.53 1.25
C LYS A 34 -10.43 5.54 1.23
N LEU A 35 -10.47 4.61 0.27
CA LEU A 35 -9.42 3.60 0.16
C LEU A 35 -8.11 4.22 -0.32
N ILE A 36 -6.99 3.74 0.19
CA ILE A 36 -5.67 4.04 -0.37
C ILE A 36 -5.02 2.72 -0.80
N TRP A 37 -4.67 2.63 -2.08
CA TRP A 37 -3.89 1.52 -2.63
C TRP A 37 -2.46 1.97 -2.94
N THR A 38 -1.48 1.13 -2.62
CA THR A 38 -0.07 1.55 -2.65
C THR A 38 0.78 0.61 -3.52
N PRO A 39 1.15 1.04 -4.75
CA PRO A 39 2.20 0.40 -5.52
C PRO A 39 3.60 0.89 -5.08
N GLY A 40 4.65 0.28 -5.63
CA GLY A 40 6.02 0.70 -5.35
C GLY A 40 6.54 0.20 -4.00
N VAL A 41 6.07 -0.98 -3.60
CA VAL A 41 6.58 -1.71 -2.42
C VAL A 41 7.26 -3.01 -2.82
N ASN A 42 8.19 -3.48 -1.99
CA ASN A 42 8.87 -4.76 -2.18
C ASN A 42 9.39 -5.31 -0.83
N LEU A 43 9.37 -6.63 -0.64
CA LEU A 43 9.99 -7.28 0.53
C LEU A 43 11.49 -7.01 0.61
N ALA A 44 12.17 -6.97 -0.54
CA ALA A 44 13.54 -6.51 -0.63
C ALA A 44 13.54 -4.98 -0.73
N VAL A 45 13.75 -4.31 0.40
CA VAL A 45 13.86 -2.84 0.45
C VAL A 45 15.20 -2.44 -0.16
N GLY A 46 15.19 -1.60 -1.21
CA GLY A 46 16.42 -1.18 -1.90
C GLY A 46 16.22 -0.78 -3.37
N ASP A 47 17.33 -0.41 -4.01
CA ASP A 47 17.37 0.02 -5.41
C ASP A 47 16.96 -1.13 -6.34
N GLY A 48 15.79 -1.00 -6.97
CA GLY A 48 15.37 -1.88 -8.06
C GLY A 48 16.25 -1.73 -9.29
N GLU A 49 16.10 -2.65 -10.26
CA GLU A 49 16.88 -2.69 -11.51
C GLU A 49 16.87 -1.37 -12.31
N MET A 50 15.89 -0.49 -12.08
CA MET A 50 15.76 0.83 -12.72
C MET A 50 16.02 2.02 -11.76
N GLY A 51 16.78 1.84 -10.69
CA GLY A 51 17.05 2.91 -9.70
C GLY A 51 15.80 3.35 -8.91
N GLN A 52 14.75 2.54 -8.96
CA GLN A 52 13.51 2.76 -8.22
C GLN A 52 13.71 2.29 -6.78
N ARG A 53 13.51 3.18 -5.81
CA ARG A 53 13.47 2.77 -4.41
C ARG A 53 12.08 2.23 -4.10
N TYR A 54 12.00 0.96 -3.71
CA TYR A 54 10.77 0.38 -3.19
C TYR A 54 10.65 0.66 -1.70
N GLY A 55 9.43 0.94 -1.23
CA GLY A 55 9.14 0.99 0.19
C GLY A 55 8.87 -0.37 0.79
N ASP A 56 8.96 -0.45 2.12
CA ASP A 56 8.53 -1.64 2.86
C ASP A 56 6.99 -1.76 2.86
N PRO A 57 6.43 -2.95 2.56
CA PRO A 57 4.98 -3.16 2.56
C PRO A 57 4.32 -2.89 3.91
N GLY A 58 4.98 -3.23 5.02
CA GLY A 58 4.48 -2.97 6.37
C GLY A 58 4.45 -1.48 6.69
N GLU A 59 5.54 -0.76 6.39
CA GLU A 59 5.60 0.69 6.54
C GLU A 59 4.52 1.40 5.71
N ALA A 60 4.26 0.95 4.48
CA ALA A 60 3.18 1.50 3.67
C ALA A 60 1.80 1.36 4.33
N ILE A 61 1.50 0.19 4.90
CA ILE A 61 0.26 -0.04 5.62
C ILE A 61 0.21 0.83 6.89
N HIS A 62 1.27 0.88 7.69
CA HIS A 62 1.34 1.74 8.88
C HIS A 62 1.17 3.23 8.55
N ALA A 63 1.71 3.68 7.43
CA ALA A 63 1.56 5.04 6.91
C ALA A 63 0.16 5.34 6.37
N GLY A 64 -0.76 4.37 6.34
CA GLY A 64 -2.17 4.60 6.03
C GLY A 64 -2.65 3.96 4.74
N SER A 65 -1.90 3.07 4.09
CA SER A 65 -2.40 2.26 2.97
C SER A 65 -3.40 1.19 3.43
N ASP A 66 -4.48 0.98 2.69
CA ASP A 66 -5.44 -0.11 2.98
C ASP A 66 -5.10 -1.39 2.21
N GLY A 67 -4.23 -1.28 1.21
CA GLY A 67 -3.82 -2.41 0.39
C GLY A 67 -2.61 -2.06 -0.46
N ILE A 68 -1.74 -3.04 -0.66
CA ILE A 68 -0.56 -2.91 -1.48
C ILE A 68 -0.80 -3.50 -2.87
N ILE A 69 -0.12 -2.94 -3.87
CA ILE A 69 -0.13 -3.46 -5.24
C ILE A 69 1.29 -3.96 -5.55
N VAL A 70 1.42 -5.26 -5.74
CA VAL A 70 2.71 -5.92 -5.95
C VAL A 70 2.73 -6.58 -7.33
N GLY A 71 3.74 -6.24 -8.13
CA GLY A 71 3.95 -6.79 -9.46
C GLY A 71 5.11 -7.77 -9.50
N SER A 72 6.26 -7.30 -10.03
CA SER A 72 7.45 -8.12 -10.29
C SER A 72 7.98 -8.84 -9.05
N GLY A 73 7.75 -8.27 -7.86
CA GLY A 73 8.08 -8.92 -6.60
C GLY A 73 7.38 -10.27 -6.38
N ILE A 74 6.25 -10.54 -7.05
CA ILE A 74 5.55 -11.84 -7.00
C ILE A 74 5.79 -12.64 -8.27
N TYR A 75 5.46 -12.10 -9.44
CA TYR A 75 5.43 -12.92 -10.66
C TYR A 75 6.81 -13.29 -11.22
N LYS A 76 7.88 -12.63 -10.80
CA LYS A 76 9.26 -13.01 -11.15
C LYS A 76 9.96 -13.85 -10.07
N ALA A 77 9.29 -14.14 -8.95
CA ALA A 77 9.88 -14.94 -7.88
C ALA A 77 9.97 -16.41 -8.28
N GLU A 78 10.93 -17.13 -7.68
CA GLU A 78 11.08 -18.58 -7.87
C GLU A 78 9.84 -19.35 -7.38
N SER A 79 9.25 -18.90 -6.28
CA SER A 79 7.98 -19.41 -5.75
C SER A 79 6.96 -18.26 -5.59
N PRO A 80 6.16 -17.94 -6.63
CA PRO A 80 5.20 -16.85 -6.57
C PRO A 80 4.15 -17.02 -5.46
N GLY A 81 3.75 -18.26 -5.16
CA GLY A 81 2.76 -18.56 -4.12
C GLY A 81 3.27 -18.22 -2.72
N ASP A 82 4.50 -18.63 -2.40
CA ASP A 82 5.11 -18.38 -1.09
C ASP A 82 5.40 -16.88 -0.90
N VAL A 83 5.86 -16.20 -1.96
CA VAL A 83 6.12 -14.76 -1.90
C VAL A 83 4.82 -13.96 -1.79
N ALA A 84 3.77 -14.33 -2.54
CA ALA A 84 2.45 -13.71 -2.38
C ALA A 84 1.91 -13.88 -0.96
N LYS A 85 2.09 -15.07 -0.37
CA LYS A 85 1.75 -15.33 1.03
C LYS A 85 2.54 -14.44 1.98
N ALA A 86 3.85 -14.27 1.78
CA ALA A 86 4.68 -13.40 2.61
C ALA A 86 4.20 -11.93 2.57
N TYR A 87 3.89 -11.39 1.39
CA TYR A 87 3.28 -10.05 1.28
C TYR A 87 1.94 -9.95 2.02
N ALA A 88 1.08 -10.97 1.89
CA ALA A 88 -0.21 -11.00 2.56
C ALA A 88 -0.05 -11.03 4.09
N ASP A 89 0.83 -11.89 4.61
CA ASP A 89 1.07 -12.02 6.05
C ASP A 89 1.63 -10.72 6.66
N ILE A 90 2.60 -10.08 6.00
CA ILE A 90 3.21 -8.82 6.45
C ILE A 90 2.19 -7.67 6.42
N SER A 91 1.48 -7.51 5.30
CA SER A 91 0.50 -6.42 5.15
C SER A 91 -0.70 -6.60 6.09
N TRP A 92 -1.15 -7.83 6.31
CA TRP A 92 -2.21 -8.13 7.27
C TRP A 92 -1.77 -7.86 8.71
N GLY A 93 -0.58 -8.31 9.10
CA GLY A 93 -0.01 -8.03 10.42
C GLY A 93 0.11 -6.53 10.69
N ALA A 94 0.60 -5.77 9.71
CA ALA A 94 0.69 -4.31 9.80
C ALA A 94 -0.71 -3.65 9.90
N LEU A 95 -1.71 -4.16 9.16
CA LEU A 95 -3.07 -3.64 9.18
C LEU A 95 -3.71 -3.84 10.56
N LEU A 96 -3.56 -5.03 11.16
CA LEU A 96 -4.01 -5.32 12.52
C LEU A 96 -3.32 -4.41 13.54
N GLY A 97 -2.00 -4.22 13.40
CA GLY A 97 -1.20 -3.38 14.30
C GLY A 97 -1.51 -1.88 14.21
N ARG A 98 -2.05 -1.39 13.08
CA ARG A 98 -2.48 0.00 12.91
C ARG A 98 -3.72 0.34 13.74
N GLY A 99 -4.42 -0.67 14.27
CA GLY A 99 -5.70 -0.51 14.94
C GLY A 99 -6.82 -0.50 13.92
N GLY A 100 -7.39 -1.68 13.67
CA GLY A 100 -8.71 -1.77 13.04
C GLY A 100 -9.78 -1.44 14.07
N ALA A 101 -10.29 -0.20 14.04
CA ALA A 101 -11.54 0.20 14.68
C ALA A 101 -12.19 1.32 13.87
#